data_AF-A0A919FBD2-F1
#
_entry.id   AF-A0A919FBD2-F1
#
_cell.length_a   1.000
_cell.length_b   1.000
_cell.length_c   1.000
_cell.angle_alpha   90.00
_cell.angle_beta   90.00
_cell.angle_gamma   90.00
#
_symmetry.space_group_name_H-M   'P 1'
#
loop_
_entity.id
_entity.type
_entity.pdbx_description
1 polymer ?
#
loop_
_entity_poly.entity_id
_entity_poly.type
_entity_poly.pdbx_seq_one_letter_code
_entity_poly.pdbx_strand_id
1 'polypeptide(L)'
;MAVDAKNYAYSGGVYTLELEAELRKSLTFERLFRLPLWYAYYDLTDGVVSWYWISALKVIEVGEVRKRGDNGLKFLAIRREHFEHITSPSDLSKLYTHRLPGTANIAATVIQQLP
;
A
#
# COMPACT_ATOMS: atom_id res chain seq x y z
N MET A 1 12.23 -7.30 -5.12
CA MET A 1 11.12 -6.50 -4.56
C MET A 1 11.37 -6.35 -3.08
N ALA A 2 10.88 -5.28 -2.47
CA ALA A 2 10.91 -5.10 -1.02
C ALA A 2 9.49 -5.25 -0.46
N VAL A 3 9.37 -5.66 0.80
CA VAL A 3 8.10 -5.89 1.47
C VAL A 3 8.14 -5.22 2.84
N ASP A 4 7.10 -4.45 3.14
CA ASP A 4 6.84 -3.84 4.43
C ASP A 4 5.60 -4.51 5.05
N ALA A 5 5.83 -5.40 6.02
CA ALA A 5 4.78 -6.16 6.67
C ALA A 5 4.09 -5.29 7.73
N LYS A 6 2.77 -5.11 7.59
CA LYS A 6 1.94 -4.31 8.48
C LYS A 6 1.16 -5.20 9.44
N ASN A 7 1.24 -4.85 10.72
CA ASN A 7 0.48 -5.48 11.80
C ASN A 7 -0.77 -4.65 12.20
N TYR A 8 -1.24 -3.78 11.32
CA TYR A 8 -2.44 -2.96 11.58
C TYR A 8 -3.70 -3.77 11.32
N ALA A 9 -4.67 -3.65 12.23
CA ALA A 9 -5.96 -4.32 12.09
C ALA A 9 -6.79 -3.67 10.97
N TYR A 10 -7.46 -4.52 10.19
CA TYR A 10 -8.53 -4.10 9.29
C TYR A 10 -9.70 -3.53 10.11
N SER A 11 -10.10 -2.30 9.85
CA SER A 11 -11.15 -1.62 10.61
C SER A 11 -12.02 -0.76 9.71
N GLY A 12 -13.34 -0.79 9.94
CA GLY A 12 -14.28 0.03 9.17
C GLY A 12 -14.26 -0.22 7.66
N GLY A 13 -13.90 -1.43 7.22
CA GLY A 13 -13.87 -1.78 5.79
C GLY A 13 -12.59 -1.37 5.05
N VAL A 14 -11.57 -0.86 5.74
CA VAL A 14 -10.34 -0.35 5.13
C VAL A 14 -9.09 -0.79 5.88
N TYR A 15 -7.98 -0.88 5.13
CA TYR A 15 -6.63 -0.85 5.70
C TYR A 15 -6.14 0.59 5.72
N THR A 16 -5.35 0.94 6.74
CA THR A 16 -4.80 2.29 6.89
C THR A 16 -3.29 2.30 6.71
N LEU A 17 -2.79 3.39 6.12
CA LEU A 17 -1.36 3.67 5.99
C LEU A 17 -1.09 5.13 6.32
N GLU A 18 -0.09 5.43 7.14
CA GLU A 18 0.22 6.82 7.48
C GLU A 18 0.85 7.56 6.28
N LEU A 19 0.31 8.72 5.93
CA LEU A 19 0.68 9.39 4.67
C LEU A 19 2.09 9.99 4.73
N GLU A 20 2.41 10.76 5.78
CA GLU A 20 3.67 11.50 5.84
C GLU A 20 4.85 10.63 6.29
N ALA A 21 4.65 9.79 7.31
CA ALA A 21 5.73 9.00 7.87
C ALA A 21 6.07 7.74 7.07
N GLU A 22 5.09 7.10 6.40
CA GLU A 22 5.31 5.82 5.74
C GLU A 22 5.37 5.95 4.22
N LEU A 23 4.35 6.53 3.59
CA LEU A 23 4.29 6.58 2.12
C LEU A 23 5.45 7.38 1.50
N ARG A 24 5.83 8.51 2.12
CA ARG A 24 6.96 9.32 1.63
C ARG A 24 8.28 8.55 1.68
N LYS A 25 8.50 7.77 2.75
CA LYS A 25 9.69 6.91 2.88
C LYS A 25 9.68 5.82 1.83
N SER A 26 8.52 5.21 1.61
CA SER A 26 8.33 4.16 0.61
C SER A 26 8.62 4.64 -0.82
N LEU A 27 8.11 5.81 -1.21
CA LEU A 27 8.42 6.39 -2.53
C LEU A 27 9.90 6.75 -2.67
N THR A 28 10.51 7.25 -1.60
CA THR A 28 11.94 7.57 -1.58
C THR A 28 12.77 6.28 -1.74
N PHE A 29 12.38 5.21 -1.05
CA PHE A 29 13.00 3.89 -1.18
C PHE A 29 12.92 3.36 -2.62
N GLU A 30 11.74 3.36 -3.24
CA GLU A 30 11.58 2.88 -4.61
C GLU A 30 12.48 3.65 -5.60
N ARG A 31 12.62 4.97 -5.40
CA ARG A 31 13.49 5.82 -6.24
C ARG A 31 14.98 5.51 -6.07
N LEU A 32 15.42 5.35 -4.82
CA LEU A 32 16.84 5.11 -4.51
C LEU A 32 17.29 3.72 -4.93
N PHE A 33 16.47 2.70 -4.65
CA PHE A 33 16.84 1.30 -4.86
C PHE A 33 16.33 0.71 -6.17
N ARG A 34 15.45 1.41 -6.89
CA ARG A 34 14.79 0.93 -8.13
C ARG A 34 14.10 -0.44 -7.94
N LEU A 35 13.59 -0.68 -6.74
CA LEU A 35 12.88 -1.90 -6.38
C LEU A 35 11.44 -1.55 -5.99
N PRO A 36 10.43 -2.28 -6.49
CA PRO A 36 9.06 -2.06 -6.08
C PRO A 36 8.88 -2.45 -4.61
N LEU A 37 8.19 -1.60 -3.84
CA LEU A 37 7.80 -1.83 -2.47
C LEU A 37 6.34 -2.27 -2.40
N TRP A 38 6.11 -3.31 -1.61
CA TRP A 38 4.79 -3.85 -1.32
C TRP A 38 4.49 -3.72 0.16
N TYR A 39 3.27 -3.28 0.48
CA TYR A 39 2.72 -3.41 1.81
C TYR A 39 1.98 -4.73 1.90
N ALA A 40 2.27 -5.51 2.95
CA ALA A 40 1.64 -6.80 3.19
C ALA A 40 0.93 -6.76 4.54
N TYR A 41 -0.40 -6.89 4.53
CA TYR A 41 -1.23 -6.91 5.73
C TYR A 41 -1.58 -8.34 6.07
N TYR A 42 -1.25 -8.75 7.29
CA TYR A 42 -1.60 -10.05 7.82
C TYR A 42 -3.11 -10.15 8.05
N ASP A 43 -3.72 -11.27 7.67
CA ASP A 43 -5.11 -11.59 7.95
C ASP A 43 -5.21 -13.02 8.48
N LEU A 44 -5.86 -13.17 9.64
CA LEU A 44 -6.20 -14.44 10.23
C LEU A 44 -7.73 -14.49 10.39
N THR A 45 -8.38 -15.10 9.40
CA THR A 45 -9.84 -15.25 9.38
C THR A 45 -10.15 -16.74 9.40
N ASP A 46 -11.06 -17.18 10.28
CA ASP A 46 -11.50 -18.57 10.41
C ASP A 46 -10.37 -19.60 10.57
N GLY A 47 -9.27 -19.21 11.22
CA GLY A 47 -8.09 -20.06 11.44
C GLY A 47 -7.19 -20.23 10.22
N VAL A 48 -7.50 -19.56 9.11
CA VAL A 48 -6.69 -19.57 7.88
C VAL A 48 -5.82 -18.32 7.84
N VAL A 49 -4.51 -18.52 7.72
CA VAL A 49 -3.54 -17.45 7.52
C VAL A 49 -3.55 -17.01 6.07
N SER A 50 -3.73 -15.72 5.83
CA SER A 50 -3.63 -15.13 4.50
C SER A 50 -3.03 -13.72 4.56
N TRP A 51 -2.71 -13.17 3.39
CA TRP A 51 -2.10 -11.84 3.31
C TRP A 51 -2.75 -11.01 2.21
N TYR A 52 -2.95 -9.72 2.50
CA TYR A 52 -3.39 -8.73 1.54
C TYR A 52 -2.21 -7.85 1.13
N TRP A 53 -1.89 -7.85 -0.15
CA TRP A 53 -0.71 -7.18 -0.71
C TRP A 53 -1.13 -6.01 -1.60
N ILE A 54 -0.46 -4.88 -1.48
CA ILE A 54 -0.66 -3.74 -2.39
C ILE A 54 0.68 -3.03 -2.63
N SER A 55 0.93 -2.60 -3.87
CA SER A 55 2.15 -1.86 -4.18
C SER A 55 2.05 -0.42 -3.67
N ALA A 56 3.18 0.19 -3.32
CA ALA A 56 3.21 1.59 -2.86
C ALA A 56 2.62 2.56 -3.90
N LEU A 57 2.82 2.28 -5.19
CA LEU A 57 2.21 3.04 -6.28
C LEU A 57 0.69 2.89 -6.33
N LYS A 58 0.16 1.66 -6.17
CA LYS A 58 -1.28 1.43 -6.17
C LYS A 58 -1.96 2.09 -4.96
N VAL A 59 -1.28 2.14 -3.81
CA VAL A 59 -1.74 2.88 -2.63
C VAL A 59 -1.95 4.36 -2.93
N ILE A 60 -1.06 4.98 -3.71
CA ILE A 60 -1.22 6.40 -4.12
C ILE A 60 -2.41 6.57 -5.05
N GLU A 61 -2.61 5.62 -5.96
CA GLU A 61 -3.67 5.67 -6.96
C GLU A 61 -5.07 5.54 -6.32
N VAL A 62 -5.23 4.66 -5.33
CA VAL A 62 -6.55 4.28 -4.79
C VAL A 62 -6.79 4.67 -3.34
N GLY A 63 -5.76 5.15 -2.62
CA GLY A 63 -5.86 5.52 -1.21
C GLY A 63 -6.63 6.83 -1.03
N GLU A 64 -7.61 6.83 -0.13
CA GLU A 64 -8.36 8.02 0.25
C GLU A 64 -7.68 8.70 1.44
N VAL A 65 -7.25 9.96 1.29
CA VAL A 65 -6.67 10.72 2.41
C VAL A 65 -7.78 11.06 3.42
N ARG A 66 -7.63 10.54 4.64
CA ARG A 66 -8.50 10.84 5.78
C ARG A 66 -7.68 11.43 6.92
N LYS A 67 -8.35 12.15 7.83
CA LYS A 67 -7.75 12.70 9.04
C LYS A 67 -8.25 11.95 10.26
N ARG A 68 -7.35 11.61 11.17
CA ARG A 68 -7.72 11.07 12.48
C ARG A 68 -7.88 12.25 13.43
N GLY A 69 -9.06 12.39 14.03
CA GLY A 69 -9.36 13.31 15.14
C GLY A 69 -8.92 14.76 14.92
N ASP A 70 -8.83 15.50 16.03
CA ASP A 70 -8.41 16.91 16.04
C ASP A 70 -6.89 17.08 15.95
N ASN A 71 -6.14 15.99 16.16
CA ASN A 71 -4.68 15.94 16.05
C ASN A 71 -4.16 16.01 14.61
N GLY A 72 -5.05 15.99 13.61
CA GLY A 72 -4.71 16.35 12.23
C GLY A 72 -3.87 15.33 11.46
N LEU A 73 -3.55 14.18 12.05
CA LEU A 73 -2.77 13.12 11.42
C LEU A 73 -3.50 12.61 10.16
N LYS A 74 -2.84 12.73 9.01
CA LYS A 74 -3.33 12.26 7.72
C LYS A 74 -2.91 10.81 7.50
N PHE A 75 -3.88 9.99 7.13
CA PHE A 75 -3.66 8.60 6.75
C PHE A 75 -4.40 8.30 5.44
N LEU A 76 -3.91 7.34 4.68
CA LEU A 76 -4.62 6.76 3.57
C LEU A 76 -5.51 5.63 4.07
N ALA A 77 -6.79 5.68 3.72
CA ALA A 77 -7.72 4.58 3.85
C ALA A 77 -7.83 3.86 2.51
N ILE A 78 -7.60 2.55 2.50
CA ILE A 78 -7.52 1.74 1.29
C ILE A 78 -8.53 0.60 1.42
N ARG A 79 -9.46 0.50 0.49
CA ARG A 79 -10.44 -0.60 0.46
C ARG A 79 -9.76 -1.93 0.11
N ARG A 80 -10.25 -3.01 0.72
CA ARG A 80 -9.71 -4.37 0.55
C ARG A 80 -9.72 -4.84 -0.90
N GLU A 81 -10.68 -4.40 -1.72
CA GLU A 81 -10.81 -4.75 -3.14
C GLU A 81 -9.60 -4.34 -4.01
N HIS A 82 -8.75 -3.43 -3.53
CA HIS A 82 -7.55 -2.99 -4.25
C HIS A 82 -6.31 -3.83 -3.91
N PHE A 83 -6.43 -4.80 -3.02
CA PHE A 83 -5.34 -5.66 -2.59
C PHE A 83 -5.36 -6.99 -3.35
N GLU A 84 -4.16 -7.49 -3.63
CA GLU A 84 -3.96 -8.87 -4.04
C GLU A 84 -4.05 -9.78 -2.81
N HIS A 85 -4.99 -10.72 -2.84
CA HIS A 85 -5.13 -11.71 -1.77
C HIS A 85 -4.25 -12.93 -2.06
N ILE A 86 -3.31 -13.17 -1.15
CA ILE A 86 -2.28 -14.19 -1.23
C ILE A 86 -2.53 -15.20 -0.11
N THR A 87 -2.97 -16.39 -0.50
CA THR A 87 -3.27 -17.50 0.42
C THR A 87 -2.27 -18.64 0.30
N SER A 88 -1.56 -18.73 -0.83
CA SER A 88 -0.61 -19.80 -1.13
C SER A 88 0.62 -19.25 -1.87
N PRO A 89 1.74 -19.98 -1.91
CA PRO A 89 2.92 -19.58 -2.68
C PRO A 89 2.63 -19.38 -4.18
N SER A 90 1.66 -20.11 -4.74
CA SER A 90 1.28 -19.99 -6.16
C SER A 90 0.65 -18.63 -6.49
N ASP A 91 0.01 -17.99 -5.50
CA ASP A 91 -0.61 -16.67 -5.63
C ASP A 91 0.44 -15.55 -5.79
N LEU A 92 1.70 -15.77 -5.40
CA LEU A 92 2.76 -14.74 -5.49
C LEU A 92 3.01 -14.27 -6.93
N SER A 93 2.64 -15.08 -7.93
CA SER A 93 2.67 -14.70 -9.34
C SER A 93 1.85 -13.43 -9.64
N LYS A 94 0.76 -13.19 -8.90
CA LYS A 94 -0.09 -11.99 -9.00
C LYS A 94 0.68 -10.68 -8.74
N LEU A 95 1.77 -10.73 -7.97
CA LEU A 95 2.55 -9.52 -7.65
C LEU A 95 3.42 -9.05 -8.83
N TYR A 96 3.64 -9.91 -9.84
CA TYR A 96 4.49 -9.59 -10.99
C TYR A 96 3.72 -8.98 -12.17
N THR A 97 2.39 -9.07 -12.19
CA THR A 97 1.54 -8.48 -13.23
C THR A 97 1.47 -6.95 -13.14
N HIS A 98 1.75 -6.39 -11.95
CA HIS A 98 1.73 -4.94 -11.69
C HIS A 98 2.99 -4.18 -12.15
N ARG A 99 3.92 -4.84 -12.86
CA ARG A 99 5.18 -4.25 -13.36
C ARG A 99 5.09 -3.68 -14.80
N LEU A 100 3.98 -3.06 -15.18
CA LEU A 100 3.88 -2.45 -16.51
C LEU A 100 4.43 -1.00 -16.54
N PRO A 101 5.18 -0.63 -17.60
CA PRO A 101 5.93 0.61 -17.71
C PRO A 101 4.98 1.77 -18.05
N GLY A 102 4.50 2.49 -17.05
CA GLY A 102 3.65 3.68 -17.29
C GLY A 102 3.43 4.59 -16.08
N THR A 103 3.77 4.15 -14.87
CA THR A 103 3.45 4.86 -13.62
C THR A 103 4.44 5.97 -13.23
N ALA A 104 5.56 6.11 -13.96
CA ALA A 104 6.55 7.17 -13.72
C ALA A 104 5.93 8.58 -13.77
N ASN A 105 4.89 8.78 -14.59
CA ASN A 105 4.20 10.08 -14.73
C ASN A 105 3.23 10.40 -13.59
N ILE A 106 2.71 9.37 -12.88
CA ILE A 106 1.70 9.56 -11.82
C ILE A 106 2.39 9.98 -10.51
N ALA A 107 3.52 9.34 -10.17
CA ALA A 107 4.29 9.67 -8.96
C ALA A 107 4.89 11.08 -8.97
N ALA A 108 5.13 11.67 -10.14
CA ALA A 108 5.60 13.06 -10.27
C ALA A 108 4.49 14.08 -9.99
N THR A 109 3.26 13.78 -10.39
CA THR A 109 2.12 14.71 -10.33
C THR A 109 1.54 14.82 -8.91
N VAL A 110 1.44 13.69 -8.19
CA VAL A 110 0.90 13.68 -6.81
C VAL A 110 1.80 14.45 -5.83
N ILE A 111 3.11 14.49 -6.07
CA ILE A 111 4.06 15.22 -5.22
C ILE A 111 3.97 16.74 -5.42
N GLN A 112 3.58 17.22 -6.61
CA GLN A 112 3.43 18.66 -6.86
C GLN A 112 2.12 19.25 -6.32
N GLN A 113 1.15 18.40 -5.96
CA GLN A 113 -0.16 18.84 -5.44
C GLN A 113 -0.28 18.73 -3.91
N LEU A 114 0.77 18.28 -3.21
CA LEU A 114 0.83 18.28 -1.75
C LEU A 114 1.59 19.56 -1.29
N PRO A 115 0.98 20.39 -0.42
CA PRO A 115 1.60 21.63 0.06
C PRO A 115 2.87 21.40 0.87
#